data_AF-A0A068Z2W7-F1
#
_entry.id   AF-A0A068Z2W7-F1
#
_cell.length_a   1.000
_cell.length_b   1.000
_cell.length_c   1.000
_cell.angle_alpha   90.00
_cell.angle_beta   90.00
_cell.angle_gamma   90.00
#
_symmetry.space_group_name_H-M   'P 1'
#
loop_
_entity.id
_entity.type
_entity.pdbx_description
1 polymer ?
#
loop_
_entity_poly.entity_id
_entity_poly.type
_entity_poly.pdbx_seq_one_letter_code
_entity_poly.pdbx_strand_id
1 'polypeptide(L)'
;MQAADRYSMQALIHFAQELLQAAGMASVQAEAVARTLVEGDLLGHDTHGLALLAPYVKELENGAMAREGAPDVLSDRGASLMWDGRRLPGPWLC
;
A
#
# COMPACT_ATOMS: atom_id res chain seq x y z
N MET A 1 27.81 18.26 -0.46
CA MET A 1 26.63 17.37 -0.43
C MET A 1 25.98 17.41 -1.79
N GLN A 2 25.94 16.29 -2.50
CA GLN A 2 25.26 16.21 -3.79
C GLN A 2 23.78 16.50 -3.55
N ALA A 3 23.17 17.38 -4.33
CA ALA A 3 21.73 17.60 -4.25
C ALA A 3 21.05 16.28 -4.59
N ALA A 4 20.25 15.74 -3.66
CA ALA A 4 19.53 14.50 -3.90
C ALA A 4 18.51 14.74 -5.02
N ASP A 5 18.53 13.88 -6.04
CA ASP A 5 17.59 13.94 -7.15
C ASP A 5 16.16 14.00 -6.62
N ARG A 6 15.36 14.91 -7.18
CA ARG A 6 13.95 15.09 -6.84
C ARG A 6 13.11 14.43 -7.91
N TYR A 7 12.20 13.58 -7.47
CA TYR A 7 11.24 12.91 -8.33
C TYR A 7 9.86 13.54 -8.18
N SER A 8 9.05 13.48 -9.23
CA SER A 8 7.66 13.95 -9.13
C SER A 8 6.83 12.96 -8.31
N MET A 9 5.95 13.48 -7.45
CA MET A 9 5.01 12.66 -6.67
C MET A 9 4.22 11.72 -7.58
N GLN A 10 3.69 12.25 -8.70
CA GLN A 10 2.87 11.46 -9.62
C GLN A 10 3.68 10.32 -10.27
N ALA A 11 4.94 10.57 -10.61
CA ALA A 11 5.81 9.54 -11.18
C ALA A 11 6.12 8.44 -10.15
N LEU A 12 6.32 8.82 -8.88
CA LEU A 12 6.55 7.86 -7.80
C LEU A 12 5.32 7.00 -7.51
N ILE A 13 4.12 7.58 -7.52
CA ILE A 13 2.86 6.83 -7.34
C ILE A 13 2.68 5.84 -8.49
N HIS A 14 2.86 6.29 -9.73
CA HIS A 14 2.74 5.43 -10.91
C HIS A 14 3.72 4.26 -10.84
N PHE A 15 5.00 4.55 -10.54
CA PHE A 15 6.04 3.54 -10.39
C PHE A 15 5.69 2.49 -9.32
N ALA A 16 5.26 2.92 -8.14
CA ALA A 16 4.90 2.00 -7.05
C ALA A 16 3.66 1.16 -7.41
N GLN A 17 2.65 1.78 -8.03
CA GLN A 17 1.44 1.10 -8.48
C GLN A 17 1.75 0.03 -9.53
N GLU A 18 2.57 0.34 -10.54
CA GLU A 18 2.97 -0.62 -11.57
C GLU A 18 3.72 -1.81 -10.99
N LEU A 19 4.63 -1.59 -10.04
CA LEU A 19 5.37 -2.67 -9.38
C LEU A 19 4.44 -3.58 -8.56
N LEU A 20 3.49 -3.01 -7.81
CA LEU A 20 2.52 -3.79 -7.04
C LEU A 20 1.61 -4.61 -7.95
N GLN A 21 1.17 -4.04 -9.07
CA GLN A 21 0.36 -4.76 -10.07
C GLN A 21 1.16 -5.86 -10.76
N ALA A 22 2.43 -5.61 -11.11
CA ALA A 22 3.32 -6.61 -11.66
C ALA A 22 3.55 -7.79 -10.67
N ALA A 23 3.57 -7.50 -9.36
CA ALA A 23 3.60 -8.52 -8.30
C ALA A 23 2.24 -9.22 -8.07
N GLY A 24 1.20 -8.84 -8.82
CA GLY A 24 -0.11 -9.50 -8.85
C GLY A 24 -1.19 -8.85 -7.98
N MET A 25 -0.95 -7.67 -7.39
CA MET A 25 -1.98 -6.94 -6.65
C MET A 25 -3.02 -6.34 -7.60
N ALA A 26 -4.31 -6.39 -7.22
CA ALA A 26 -5.38 -5.76 -8.00
C ALA A 26 -5.23 -4.23 -8.05
N SER A 27 -5.65 -3.63 -9.17
CA SER A 27 -5.36 -2.23 -9.50
C SER A 27 -5.80 -1.24 -8.42
N VAL A 28 -6.97 -1.44 -7.81
CA VAL A 28 -7.53 -0.51 -6.82
C VAL A 28 -6.72 -0.54 -5.51
N GLN A 29 -6.35 -1.74 -5.05
CA GLN A 29 -5.49 -1.93 -3.89
C GLN A 29 -4.08 -1.35 -4.14
N ALA A 30 -3.53 -1.59 -5.33
CA ALA A 30 -2.21 -1.09 -5.72
C ALA A 30 -2.16 0.44 -5.74
N GLU A 31 -3.21 1.09 -6.24
CA GLU A 31 -3.34 2.56 -6.21
C GLU A 31 -3.38 3.09 -4.77
N ALA A 32 -4.21 2.49 -3.90
CA ALA A 32 -4.32 2.89 -2.51
C ALA A 32 -2.97 2.78 -1.77
N VAL A 33 -2.30 1.62 -1.90
CA VAL A 33 -0.97 1.40 -1.29
C VAL A 33 0.06 2.38 -1.85
N ALA A 34 0.16 2.51 -3.17
CA ALA A 34 1.14 3.41 -3.79
C ALA A 34 0.98 4.86 -3.33
N ARG A 35 -0.26 5.35 -3.27
CA ARG A 35 -0.55 6.71 -2.78
C ARG A 35 -0.14 6.89 -1.32
N THR A 36 -0.53 5.97 -0.44
CA THR A 36 -0.21 6.07 0.99
C THR A 36 1.29 6.00 1.26
N LEU A 37 2.04 5.16 0.53
CA LEU A 37 3.50 5.11 0.67
C LEU A 37 4.15 6.43 0.23
N VAL A 38 3.73 6.99 -0.90
CA VAL A 38 4.28 8.29 -1.36
C VAL A 38 3.88 9.43 -0.43
N GLU A 39 2.67 9.43 0.13
CA GLU A 39 2.26 10.37 1.17
C GLU A 39 3.14 10.27 2.43
N GLY A 40 3.54 9.05 2.81
CA GLY A 40 4.53 8.83 3.88
C GLY A 40 5.84 9.56 3.63
N ASP A 41 6.40 9.46 2.42
CA ASP A 41 7.62 10.18 2.05
C ASP A 41 7.40 11.70 2.02
N LEU A 42 6.25 12.18 1.52
CA LEU A 42 5.93 13.61 1.47
C LEU A 42 5.80 14.24 2.85
N LEU A 43 5.34 13.48 3.84
CA LEU A 43 5.25 13.89 5.24
C LEU A 43 6.60 13.80 5.97
N GLY A 44 7.65 13.29 5.33
CA GLY A 44 8.97 13.08 5.93
C GLY A 44 9.04 11.84 6.83
N HIS A 45 8.12 10.89 6.65
CA HIS A 45 8.11 9.59 7.30
C HIS A 45 8.72 8.52 6.40
N ASP A 46 9.96 8.73 5.95
CA ASP A 46 10.63 7.94 4.91
C ASP A 46 10.71 6.43 5.22
N THR A 47 10.66 6.03 6.51
CA THR A 47 10.62 4.61 6.91
C THR A 47 9.27 3.93 6.66
N HIS A 48 8.21 4.73 6.52
CA HIS A 48 6.83 4.29 6.26
C HIS A 48 6.35 4.66 4.85
N GLY A 49 7.22 5.28 4.04
CA GLY A 49 6.94 5.57 2.64
C GLY A 49 7.47 4.51 1.69
N LEU A 50 8.10 4.90 0.57
CA LEU A 50 8.53 3.97 -0.48
C LEU A 50 9.57 2.94 0.00
N ALA A 51 10.24 3.16 1.15
CA ALA A 51 11.08 2.15 1.78
C ALA A 51 10.35 0.83 2.04
N LEU A 52 9.02 0.85 2.21
CA LEU A 52 8.19 -0.34 2.40
C LEU A 52 7.81 -1.05 1.11
N LEU A 53 8.02 -0.46 -0.06
CA LEU A 53 7.57 -1.03 -1.34
C LEU A 53 8.18 -2.41 -1.62
N ALA A 54 9.50 -2.57 -1.40
CA ALA A 54 10.16 -3.86 -1.60
C ALA A 54 9.65 -4.96 -0.65
N PRO A 55 9.47 -4.70 0.67
CA PRO A 55 8.75 -5.61 1.55
C PRO A 55 7.34 -5.98 1.06
N TYR A 56 6.53 -5.03 0.58
CA TYR A 56 5.19 -5.32 0.03
C TYR A 56 5.26 -6.30 -1.15
N VAL A 57 6.15 -6.05 -2.11
CA VAL A 57 6.36 -6.93 -3.27
C VAL A 57 6.75 -8.33 -2.82
N LYS A 58 7.69 -8.45 -1.86
CA LYS A 58 8.11 -9.74 -1.32
C LYS A 58 6.97 -10.51 -0.65
N GLU A 59 6.09 -9.85 0.10
CA GLU A 59 4.95 -10.51 0.73
C GLU A 59 3.90 -10.99 -0.29
N LEU A 60 3.71 -10.24 -1.39
CA LEU A 60 2.85 -10.64 -2.51
C LEU A 60 3.41 -11.85 -3.26
N GLU A 61 4.71 -11.86 -3.53
CA GLU A 61 5.43 -12.97 -4.18
C GLU A 61 5.38 -14.25 -3.34
N ASN A 62 5.55 -14.12 -2.02
CA ASN A 62 5.48 -15.25 -1.09
C ASN A 62 4.04 -15.71 -0.79
N GLY A 63 3.02 -15.02 -1.31
CA GLY A 63 1.61 -15.35 -1.07
C GLY A 63 1.13 -15.10 0.35
N ALA A 64 1.89 -14.33 1.14
CA ALA A 64 1.57 -14.02 2.54
C ALA A 64 0.59 -12.83 2.69
N MET A 65 0.38 -12.07 1.61
CA MET A 65 -0.55 -10.95 1.52
C MET A 65 -1.64 -11.24 0.50
N ALA A 66 -2.88 -10.88 0.83
CA ALA A 66 -3.99 -10.97 -0.11
C ALA A 66 -3.82 -9.90 -1.21
N ARG A 67 -4.01 -10.33 -2.46
CA ARG A 67 -3.80 -9.50 -3.65
C ARG A 67 -5.02 -8.68 -4.03
N GLU A 68 -6.20 -9.13 -3.61
CA GLU A 68 -7.50 -8.58 -3.96
C GLU A 68 -8.54 -8.94 -2.90
N GLY A 69 -9.70 -8.29 -2.97
CA GLY A 69 -10.85 -8.54 -2.10
C GLY A 69 -11.17 -7.40 -1.14
N ALA A 70 -12.05 -7.70 -0.20
CA ALA A 70 -12.59 -6.78 0.80
C ALA A 70 -12.55 -7.43 2.19
N PRO A 71 -12.50 -6.63 3.28
CA PRO A 71 -12.58 -7.16 4.63
C PRO A 71 -13.96 -7.78 4.91
N ASP A 72 -14.01 -8.72 5.85
CA ASP A 72 -15.27 -9.32 6.30
C ASP A 72 -15.78 -8.61 7.55
N VAL A 73 -17.08 -8.30 7.60
CA VAL A 73 -17.73 -7.72 8.80
C VAL A 73 -17.98 -8.80 9.83
N LEU A 74 -17.26 -8.73 10.95
CA LEU A 74 -17.43 -9.64 12.08
C LEU A 74 -18.47 -9.13 13.09
N SER A 75 -18.59 -7.82 13.26
CA SER A 75 -19.58 -7.20 14.16
C SER A 75 -19.86 -5.77 13.73
N ASP A 76 -21.14 -5.39 13.76
CA ASP A 76 -21.61 -4.02 13.55
C ASP A 76 -22.52 -3.63 14.72
N ARG A 77 -22.21 -2.53 15.41
CA ARG A 77 -23.02 -1.95 16.48
C ARG A 77 -23.32 -0.46 16.25
N GLY A 78 -23.47 -0.06 14.99
CA GLY A 78 -23.79 1.30 14.56
C GLY A 78 -22.61 2.25 14.63
N ALA A 79 -22.20 2.65 15.85
CA ALA A 79 -21.04 3.53 16.05
C ALA A 79 -19.69 2.79 16.10
N SER A 80 -19.70 1.45 15.96
CA SER A 80 -18.49 0.63 15.98
C SER A 80 -18.63 -0.54 15.02
N LEU A 81 -17.56 -0.82 14.28
CA LEU A 81 -17.48 -1.86 13.27
C LEU A 81 -16.20 -2.66 13.50
N MET A 82 -16.29 -3.99 13.43
CA MET A 82 -15.16 -4.89 13.56
C MET A 82 -14.99 -5.67 12.26
N TRP A 83 -13.80 -5.55 11.67
CA TRP A 83 -13.43 -6.20 10.42
C TRP A 83 -12.37 -7.28 10.63
N ASP A 84 -12.51 -8.40 9.93
CA ASP A 84 -11.37 -9.23 9.58
C ASP A 84 -10.69 -8.64 8.34
N GLY A 85 -9.44 -8.20 8.50
CA GLY A 85 -8.66 -7.63 7.41
C GLY A 85 -8.19 -8.65 6.37
N ARG A 86 -8.34 -9.97 6.62
CA ARG A 86 -8.03 -11.05 5.65
C ARG A 86 -6.64 -10.97 5.02
N ARG A 87 -5.64 -10.46 5.75
CA ARG A 87 -4.27 -10.22 5.25
C ARG A 87 -4.22 -9.29 4.03
N LEU A 88 -5.25 -8.46 3.82
CA LEU A 88 -5.22 -7.38 2.85
C LEU A 88 -4.18 -6.33 3.25
N PRO A 89 -3.63 -5.58 2.27
CA PRO A 89 -2.68 -4.51 2.56
C PRO A 89 -3.30 -3.47 3.50
N GLY A 90 -2.56 -3.07 4.53
CA GLY A 90 -3.03 -2.10 5.53
C GLY A 90 -3.60 -0.82 4.90
N PRO A 91 -2.87 -0.13 3.99
CA PRO A 91 -3.33 1.06 3.29
C PRO A 91 -4.64 0.93 2.50
N TRP A 92 -5.09 -0.29 2.19
CA TRP A 92 -6.37 -0.53 1.54
C TRP A 92 -7.54 -0.60 2.54
N LEU A 93 -7.25 -0.91 3.81
CA LEU A 93 -8.24 -1.10 4.85
C LEU A 93 -8.52 0.17 5.67
N CYS A 94 -7.75 1.24 5.47
CA CYS A 94 -7.86 2.51 6.20
C CYS A 94 -8.32 3.68 5.32
#